data_AF-A0A2Z3H710-F1
#
_entry.id   AF-A0A2Z3H710-F1
#
_cell.length_a   1.000
_cell.length_b   1.000
_cell.length_c   1.000
_cell.angle_alpha   90.00
_cell.angle_beta   90.00
_cell.angle_gamma   90.00
#
_symmetry.space_group_name_H-M   'P 1'
#
loop_
_entity.id
_entity.type
_entity.pdbx_description
1 polymer ?
#
loop_
_entity_poly.entity_id
_entity_poly.type
_entity_poly.pdbx_seq_one_letter_code
_entity_poly.pdbx_strand_id
1 'polypeptide(L)'
;MPRDLTGRGWKRPGNRIRTCGHGLGAATPTLFRRWQISMKVCVLFNPRAGSAEQITALRTALEAEPGVTLHELGPDDDLAGLAGAAAVDHDVVAVAGGDGTVHAGANGLLTANGRAVLAVLPLGTGNDFCRTMAVPLDPVEAVTLLRAGAPRAVDAVRLGGGRTGYMVNAATGGFSGKVAADVTPELKAFWGPLAYLRGAAGTIADPPQFRLTLRFDGGPPETFDALNLVVANARTAAGGITVAPTANPEDGLLDVIVVRSGDALDLSVVAARLMHGDYLGDENVVHRLARAVEVESDPPLPLSVDGERCEGSRFTFEVVPGALRVLTGPGYHASPDAEPPLEGHDEPAPAAPRPKGIGPRLFGLLGGALLLAKRAPRADLFGLGAAAVAVLLFVWLARGVTGAEWREWDERTGAAVRGGGELTGAARAVTTFGDPGAFAVLAAAATALLLTVRRYVDAAALLAVVAGVVVLELVMKPLFAIARPELPDPRYTARGFSFPSGHALRAVGFFGYLGCVAVAGAWRTGWRWAVAGACGVLAVCVCWSRVYLGAHHPTDVIAGALAAGAWVAACVIARQHAVARTRRATAPEPVGRRPGGTPSRHGAHDD
;
A
#
# COMPACT_ATOMS: atom_id res chain seq x y z
N MET A 1 70.21 -36.67 20.42
CA MET A 1 70.29 -36.09 19.07
C MET A 1 68.94 -35.48 18.72
N PRO A 2 68.87 -34.27 18.17
CA PRO A 2 68.78 -33.03 18.96
C PRO A 2 67.65 -32.10 18.42
N ARG A 3 67.34 -30.85 18.82
CA ARG A 3 68.04 -29.66 19.35
C ARG A 3 66.97 -28.72 19.96
N ASP A 4 67.14 -28.20 21.17
CA ASP A 4 67.73 -26.90 21.56
C ASP A 4 66.65 -25.95 22.11
N LEU A 5 66.97 -25.40 23.28
CA LEU A 5 66.23 -24.39 24.03
C LEU A 5 66.98 -23.06 23.95
N THR A 6 66.30 -22.02 23.47
CA THR A 6 66.51 -20.60 23.80
C THR A 6 65.14 -19.94 23.57
N GLY A 7 64.49 -19.17 24.43
CA GLY A 7 64.91 -18.35 25.54
C GLY A 7 64.20 -16.99 25.38
N ARG A 8 63.38 -16.60 26.37
CA ARG A 8 62.85 -15.22 26.65
C ARG A 8 61.71 -14.74 25.71
N GLY A 9 60.70 -13.99 26.18
CA GLY A 9 60.57 -13.29 27.45
C GLY A 9 59.17 -12.76 27.83
N TRP A 10 59.08 -12.55 29.14
CA TRP A 10 58.36 -11.53 29.93
C TRP A 10 56.85 -11.22 29.80
N LYS A 11 56.12 -11.75 30.81
CA LYS A 11 55.21 -11.11 31.79
C LYS A 11 54.42 -9.83 31.40
N ARG A 12 53.11 -9.89 31.66
CA ARG A 12 52.34 -8.81 32.31
C ARG A 12 51.80 -9.30 33.66
N PRO A 13 52.10 -8.63 34.79
CA PRO A 13 51.36 -8.78 36.03
C PRO A 13 50.26 -7.71 36.11
N GLY A 14 49.07 -8.11 36.57
CA GLY A 14 48.01 -7.16 36.89
C GLY A 14 48.28 -6.42 38.20
N ASN A 15 47.83 -5.17 38.28
CA ASN A 15 46.91 -4.75 39.33
C ASN A 15 46.30 -3.35 39.05
N ARG A 16 44.98 -3.28 39.27
CA ARG A 16 44.13 -2.14 39.70
C ARG A 16 44.32 -0.74 39.08
N ILE A 17 43.25 -0.27 38.44
CA ILE A 17 42.84 1.13 38.50
C ILE A 17 41.35 1.22 38.87
N ARG A 18 41.08 2.20 39.73
CA ARG A 18 39.84 2.59 40.41
C ARG A 18 38.70 2.90 39.44
N THR A 19 37.49 2.45 39.74
CA THR A 19 36.26 3.00 39.16
C THR A 19 35.69 4.07 40.10
N CYS A 20 35.75 5.32 39.64
CA CYS A 20 34.98 6.42 40.22
C CYS A 20 33.54 6.31 39.73
N GLY A 21 32.58 6.30 40.65
CA GLY A 21 31.17 6.36 40.34
C GLY A 21 30.76 7.77 39.90
N HIS A 22 29.94 7.84 38.86
CA HIS A 22 28.96 8.90 38.63
C HIS A 22 27.64 8.21 38.30
N GLY A 23 26.65 8.40 39.18
CA GLY A 23 25.34 7.80 39.08
C GLY A 23 24.49 8.48 38.02
N LEU A 24 24.00 7.68 37.07
CA LEU A 24 22.72 7.92 36.43
C LEU A 24 21.80 6.83 36.98
N GLY A 25 21.09 7.16 38.05
CA GLY A 25 20.11 6.27 38.64
C GLY A 25 18.99 6.03 37.64
N ALA A 26 18.79 4.78 37.24
CA ALA A 26 17.52 4.33 36.72
C ALA A 26 16.44 4.68 37.75
N ALA A 27 15.52 5.56 37.38
CA ALA A 27 14.39 5.90 38.23
C ALA A 27 13.62 4.60 38.53
N THR A 28 13.52 4.25 39.81
CA THR A 28 12.74 3.12 40.29
C THR A 28 11.26 3.29 39.88
N PRO A 29 10.51 2.20 39.59
CA PRO A 29 9.10 2.25 39.17
C PRO A 29 8.18 3.05 40.09
N THR A 30 8.57 3.19 41.36
CA THR A 30 7.88 3.95 42.41
C THR A 30 7.98 5.47 42.26
N LEU A 31 9.05 6.02 41.66
CA LEU A 31 9.19 7.46 41.41
C LEU A 31 8.41 7.91 40.18
N PHE A 32 8.37 7.08 39.13
CA PHE A 32 7.56 7.30 37.93
C PHE A 32 6.05 7.34 38.25
N ARG A 33 5.60 6.37 39.07
CA ARG A 33 4.21 6.34 39.59
C ARG A 33 3.85 7.54 40.48
N ARG A 34 4.81 8.13 41.20
CA ARG A 34 4.56 9.30 42.08
C ARG A 34 4.51 10.62 41.31
N TRP A 35 5.23 10.72 40.19
CA TRP A 35 5.18 11.85 39.26
C TRP A 35 3.84 11.93 38.49
N GLN A 36 3.26 10.79 38.12
CA GLN A 36 2.00 10.71 37.35
C GLN A 36 0.75 11.10 38.14
N ILE A 37 0.77 11.04 39.48
CA ILE A 37 -0.41 11.31 40.33
C ILE A 37 -0.66 12.82 40.53
N SER A 38 0.23 13.71 40.08
CA SER A 38 0.10 15.17 40.24
C SER A 38 0.11 15.99 38.95
N MET A 39 0.07 15.36 37.77
CA MET A 39 0.07 16.13 36.52
C MET A 39 -1.26 16.81 36.29
N LYS A 40 -1.23 18.12 36.04
CA LYS A 40 -2.40 18.89 35.64
C LYS A 40 -2.58 18.75 34.13
N VAL A 41 -3.72 18.22 33.71
CA VAL A 41 -4.05 18.02 32.30
C VAL A 41 -5.15 18.99 31.90
N CYS A 42 -4.93 19.78 30.85
CA CYS A 42 -5.99 20.54 30.19
C CYS A 42 -6.35 19.85 28.87
N VAL A 43 -7.62 19.58 28.63
CA VAL A 43 -8.11 19.02 27.36
C VAL A 43 -8.89 20.08 26.61
N LEU A 44 -8.37 20.52 25.47
CA LEU A 44 -9.07 21.38 24.51
C LEU A 44 -9.86 20.50 23.55
N PHE A 45 -11.17 20.45 23.76
CA PHE A 45 -12.06 19.51 23.09
C PHE A 45 -12.84 20.18 21.97
N ASN A 46 -12.65 19.72 20.72
CA ASN A 46 -13.44 20.20 19.59
C ASN A 46 -14.70 19.30 19.40
N PRO A 47 -15.89 19.74 19.84
CA PRO A 47 -17.11 18.93 19.74
C PRO A 47 -17.66 18.80 18.31
N ARG A 48 -17.01 19.43 17.32
CA ARG A 48 -17.36 19.33 15.89
C ARG A 48 -16.48 18.34 15.14
N ALA A 49 -15.48 17.75 15.80
CA ALA A 49 -14.59 16.76 15.21
C ALA A 49 -15.08 15.35 15.58
N GLY A 50 -15.22 14.47 14.58
CA GLY A 50 -15.62 13.07 14.77
C GLY A 50 -17.13 12.84 14.73
N SER A 51 -17.53 11.57 14.87
CA SER A 51 -18.95 11.19 14.94
C SER A 51 -19.55 11.51 16.31
N ALA A 52 -20.87 11.66 16.38
CA ALA A 52 -21.59 11.87 17.64
C ALA A 52 -21.31 10.77 18.68
N GLU A 53 -21.10 9.53 18.22
CA GLU A 53 -20.74 8.39 19.06
C GLU A 53 -19.34 8.55 19.65
N GLN A 54 -18.34 8.90 18.82
CA GLN A 54 -16.96 9.13 19.28
C GLN A 54 -16.88 10.29 20.28
N ILE A 55 -17.59 11.39 20.01
CA ILE A 55 -17.67 12.56 20.88
C ILE A 55 -18.24 12.17 22.24
N THR A 56 -19.34 11.41 22.25
CA THR A 56 -20.01 10.98 23.48
C THR A 56 -19.10 10.05 24.30
N ALA A 57 -18.52 9.04 23.65
CA ALA A 57 -17.63 8.08 24.30
C ALA A 57 -16.39 8.75 24.90
N LEU A 58 -15.74 9.66 24.14
CA LEU A 58 -14.57 10.38 24.62
C LEU A 58 -14.89 11.31 25.78
N ARG A 59 -16.01 12.05 25.70
CA ARG A 59 -16.47 12.91 26.79
C ARG A 59 -16.65 12.13 28.08
N THR A 60 -17.38 11.01 28.03
CA THR A 60 -17.60 10.15 29.20
C THR A 60 -16.27 9.62 29.76
N ALA A 61 -15.33 9.23 28.90
CA ALA A 61 -14.01 8.77 29.32
C ALA A 61 -13.20 9.88 30.03
N LEU A 62 -13.27 11.12 29.53
CA LEU A 62 -12.57 12.28 30.09
C LEU A 62 -13.20 12.77 31.41
N GLU A 63 -14.52 12.72 31.54
CA GLU A 63 -15.21 13.06 32.80
C GLU A 63 -14.86 12.08 33.93
N ALA A 64 -14.57 10.83 33.59
CA ALA A 64 -14.11 9.81 34.53
C ALA A 64 -12.59 9.91 34.84
N GLU A 65 -11.86 10.80 34.18
CA GLU A 65 -10.41 10.92 34.27
C GLU A 65 -9.99 11.93 35.35
N PRO A 66 -9.39 11.51 36.49
CA PRO A 66 -9.00 12.43 37.55
C PRO A 66 -7.87 13.38 37.10
N GLY A 67 -7.95 14.65 37.49
CA GLY A 67 -6.92 15.67 37.19
C GLY A 67 -7.02 16.29 35.80
N VAL A 68 -8.04 15.92 35.02
CA VAL A 68 -8.37 16.53 33.73
C VAL A 68 -9.28 17.74 33.91
N THR A 69 -8.88 18.86 33.34
CA THR A 69 -9.73 20.04 33.13
C THR A 69 -10.17 20.04 31.67
N LEU A 70 -11.45 19.78 31.43
CA LEU A 70 -12.04 19.79 30.10
C LEU A 70 -12.48 21.20 29.71
N HIS A 71 -12.03 21.67 28.55
CA HIS A 71 -12.44 22.92 27.93
C HIS A 71 -13.02 22.65 26.54
N GLU A 72 -14.32 22.84 26.38
CA GLU A 72 -14.99 22.67 25.09
C GLU A 72 -14.84 23.92 24.22
N LEU A 73 -14.40 23.70 22.99
CA LEU A 73 -14.13 24.76 22.02
C LEU A 73 -15.41 25.23 21.31
N GLY A 74 -15.72 26.50 21.51
CA GLY A 74 -16.68 27.27 20.74
C GLY A 74 -16.25 27.51 19.29
N PRO A 75 -17.19 27.94 18.43
CA PRO A 75 -16.93 28.15 17.00
C PRO A 75 -15.83 29.17 16.70
N ASP A 76 -15.71 30.20 17.54
CA ASP A 76 -14.82 31.35 17.36
C ASP A 76 -13.60 31.34 18.28
N ASP A 77 -13.38 30.24 19.03
CA ASP A 77 -12.27 30.15 19.96
C ASP A 77 -10.92 30.05 19.24
N ASP A 78 -9.97 30.88 19.67
CA ASP A 78 -8.57 30.77 19.26
C ASP A 78 -7.91 29.60 20.02
N LEU A 79 -7.97 28.41 19.42
CA LEU A 79 -7.39 27.20 19.98
C LEU A 79 -5.88 27.36 20.25
N ALA A 80 -5.14 28.02 19.35
CA ALA A 80 -3.70 28.20 19.54
C ALA A 80 -3.41 29.10 20.75
N GLY A 81 -4.15 30.21 20.90
CA GLY A 81 -4.09 31.06 22.08
C GLY A 81 -4.45 30.33 23.38
N LEU A 82 -5.52 29.53 23.35
CA LEU A 82 -5.95 28.71 24.50
C LEU A 82 -4.91 27.66 24.87
N ALA A 83 -4.29 26.98 23.89
CA ALA A 83 -3.23 26.02 24.12
C ALA A 83 -2.00 26.68 24.75
N GLY A 84 -1.60 27.85 24.24
CA GLY A 84 -0.50 28.64 24.80
C GLY A 84 -0.76 29.09 26.24
N ALA A 85 -1.98 29.54 26.55
CA ALA A 85 -2.38 29.91 27.91
C ALA A 85 -2.41 28.69 28.85
N ALA A 86 -2.99 27.58 28.40
CA ALA A 86 -3.06 26.34 29.18
C ALA A 86 -1.67 25.80 29.54
N ALA A 87 -0.68 25.98 28.65
CA ALA A 87 0.69 25.54 28.85
C ALA A 87 1.42 26.21 30.03
N VAL A 88 0.90 27.31 30.57
CA VAL A 88 1.46 28.00 31.74
C VAL A 88 1.16 27.23 33.03
N ASP A 89 -0.07 26.73 33.16
CA ASP A 89 -0.58 26.16 34.40
C ASP A 89 -0.72 24.63 34.39
N HIS A 90 -0.52 24.01 33.22
CA HIS A 90 -0.71 22.57 33.00
C HIS A 90 0.55 21.89 32.50
N ASP A 91 0.79 20.67 32.99
CA ASP A 91 1.92 19.83 32.57
C ASP A 91 1.65 19.20 31.20
N VAL A 92 0.38 18.91 30.91
CA VAL A 92 -0.09 18.33 29.65
C VAL A 92 -1.23 19.17 29.09
N VAL A 93 -1.10 19.54 27.82
CA VAL A 93 -2.19 20.14 27.04
C VAL A 93 -2.59 19.12 25.98
N ALA A 94 -3.76 18.52 26.18
CA ALA A 94 -4.36 17.57 25.26
C ALA A 94 -5.28 18.28 24.28
N VAL A 95 -5.23 17.89 23.01
CA VAL A 95 -6.17 18.36 21.98
C VAL A 95 -7.02 17.20 21.50
N ALA A 96 -8.35 17.33 21.60
CA ALA A 96 -9.29 16.36 21.05
C ALA A 96 -9.89 16.89 19.75
N GLY A 97 -9.52 16.28 18.63
CA GLY A 97 -9.92 16.78 17.32
C GLY A 97 -9.25 16.09 16.14
N GLY A 98 -9.37 16.70 14.96
CA GLY A 98 -8.67 16.28 13.74
C GLY A 98 -7.35 16.99 13.54
N ASP A 99 -6.74 16.83 12.35
CA ASP A 99 -5.40 17.35 12.05
C ASP A 99 -5.28 18.88 12.24
N GLY A 100 -6.32 19.66 11.90
CA GLY A 100 -6.34 21.11 12.15
C GLY A 100 -6.35 21.48 13.64
N THR A 101 -7.03 20.71 14.49
CA THR A 101 -7.00 20.89 15.95
C THR A 101 -5.58 20.62 16.48
N VAL A 102 -4.92 19.59 15.97
CA VAL A 102 -3.53 19.25 16.32
C VAL A 102 -2.56 20.35 15.88
N HIS A 103 -2.70 20.83 14.65
CA HIS A 103 -1.89 21.93 14.10
C HIS A 103 -1.98 23.20 14.96
N ALA A 104 -3.20 23.64 15.29
CA ALA A 104 -3.43 24.83 16.10
C ALA A 104 -2.87 24.65 17.53
N GLY A 105 -3.12 23.49 18.16
CA GLY A 105 -2.62 23.21 19.50
C GLY A 105 -1.10 23.21 19.56
N ALA A 106 -0.45 22.53 18.62
CA ALA A 106 1.01 22.51 18.53
C ALA A 106 1.60 23.91 18.31
N ASN A 107 1.02 24.72 17.42
CA ASN A 107 1.46 26.10 17.19
C ASN A 107 1.31 26.96 18.45
N GLY A 108 0.22 26.81 19.20
CA GLY A 108 0.03 27.47 20.49
C GLY A 108 1.14 27.17 21.49
N LEU A 109 1.46 25.88 21.66
CA LEU A 109 2.53 25.44 22.56
C LEU A 109 3.92 25.94 22.12
N LEU A 110 4.23 25.83 20.83
CA LEU A 110 5.49 26.27 20.25
C LEU A 110 5.69 27.78 20.37
N THR A 111 4.62 28.56 20.17
CA THR A 111 4.66 30.03 20.26
C THR A 111 4.78 30.49 21.72
N ALA A 112 4.11 29.81 22.65
CA ALA A 112 4.23 30.10 24.08
C ALA A 112 5.60 29.73 24.66
N ASN A 113 6.41 28.94 23.92
CA ASN A 113 7.70 28.41 24.36
C ASN A 113 7.60 27.69 25.73
N GLY A 114 6.46 27.03 25.95
CA GLY A 114 6.11 26.36 27.20
C GLY A 114 6.74 24.98 27.33
N ARG A 115 6.79 24.44 28.55
CA ARG A 115 7.30 23.09 28.83
C ARG A 115 6.23 21.99 28.77
N ALA A 116 4.97 22.39 28.54
CA ALA A 116 3.83 21.49 28.51
C ALA A 116 3.98 20.45 27.41
N VAL A 117 3.53 19.23 27.70
CA VAL A 117 3.53 18.12 26.75
C VAL A 117 2.22 18.14 25.98
N LEU A 118 2.31 18.08 24.65
CA LEU A 118 1.14 17.87 23.78
C LEU A 118 0.66 16.42 23.90
N ALA A 119 -0.64 16.25 24.15
CA ALA A 119 -1.31 14.97 23.96
C ALA A 119 -2.36 15.12 22.84
N VAL A 120 -2.62 14.05 22.11
CA VAL A 120 -3.61 14.06 21.02
C VAL A 120 -4.66 13.00 21.28
N LEU A 121 -5.92 13.39 21.21
CA LEU A 121 -7.09 12.51 21.29
C LEU A 121 -7.78 12.54 19.92
N PRO A 122 -7.56 11.53 19.07
CA PRO A 122 -7.92 11.60 17.66
C PRO A 122 -9.42 11.52 17.43
N LEU A 123 -9.99 12.56 16.81
CA LEU A 123 -11.37 12.61 16.34
C LEU A 123 -11.47 12.89 14.83
N GLY A 124 -10.34 13.09 14.15
CA GLY A 124 -10.29 13.32 12.70
C GLY A 124 -10.41 12.04 11.89
N THR A 125 -10.55 12.18 10.58
CA THR A 125 -10.53 11.04 9.63
C THR A 125 -9.12 10.65 9.21
N GLY A 126 -8.22 11.63 9.07
CA GLY A 126 -6.81 11.40 8.73
C GLY A 126 -5.98 10.97 9.93
N ASN A 127 -5.91 11.85 10.94
CA ASN A 127 -5.11 11.69 12.16
C ASN A 127 -3.65 11.37 11.82
N ASP A 128 -3.11 12.12 10.86
CA ASP A 128 -1.80 11.85 10.25
C ASP A 128 -0.69 11.94 11.29
N PHE A 129 -0.71 12.96 12.14
CA PHE A 129 0.27 13.09 13.22
C PHE A 129 0.20 11.91 14.21
N CYS A 130 -1.02 11.45 14.54
CA CYS A 130 -1.23 10.32 15.46
C CYS A 130 -0.61 9.02 14.93
N ARG A 131 -0.73 8.76 13.62
CA ARG A 131 -0.17 7.57 12.98
C ARG A 131 1.34 7.52 13.08
N THR A 132 2.00 8.66 12.92
CA THR A 132 3.47 8.76 13.09
C THR A 132 3.85 8.55 14.56
N MET A 133 3.14 9.19 15.49
CA MET A 133 3.41 9.11 16.94
C MET A 133 2.88 7.83 17.61
N ALA A 134 2.36 6.88 16.82
CA ALA A 134 1.70 5.66 17.25
C ALA A 134 0.58 5.85 18.30
N VAL A 135 -0.04 7.03 18.32
CA VAL A 135 -1.19 7.31 19.20
C VAL A 135 -2.36 6.42 18.75
N PRO A 136 -3.03 5.70 19.68
CA PRO A 136 -4.20 4.89 19.34
C PRO A 136 -5.25 5.70 18.59
N LEU A 137 -5.78 5.17 17.48
CA LEU A 137 -6.79 5.86 16.68
C LEU A 137 -8.19 5.78 17.28
N ASP A 138 -8.40 4.88 18.25
CA ASP A 138 -9.58 4.91 19.10
C ASP A 138 -9.44 6.03 20.14
N PRO A 139 -10.35 7.02 20.18
CA PRO A 139 -10.21 8.17 21.07
C PRO A 139 -10.22 7.78 22.55
N VAL A 140 -10.96 6.75 22.95
CA VAL A 140 -11.04 6.29 24.34
C VAL A 140 -9.75 5.57 24.74
N GLU A 141 -9.19 4.75 23.86
CA GLU A 141 -7.87 4.15 24.06
C GLU A 141 -6.78 5.23 24.18
N ALA A 142 -6.85 6.30 23.40
CA ALA A 142 -5.89 7.41 23.46
C ALA A 142 -5.89 8.15 24.82
N VAL A 143 -7.01 8.17 25.55
CA VAL A 143 -7.08 8.73 26.92
C VAL A 143 -6.09 8.04 27.86
N THR A 144 -5.80 6.74 27.63
CA THR A 144 -4.84 6.00 28.46
C THR A 144 -3.43 6.58 28.40
N LEU A 145 -3.07 7.28 27.31
CA LEU A 145 -1.78 7.96 27.19
C LEU A 145 -1.65 9.12 28.18
N LEU A 146 -2.73 9.79 28.57
CA LEU A 146 -2.69 10.84 29.60
C LEU A 146 -2.15 10.31 30.93
N ARG A 147 -2.35 9.01 31.20
CA ARG A 147 -1.79 8.32 32.37
C ARG A 147 -0.43 7.73 32.10
N ALA A 148 -0.27 6.98 31.01
CA ALA A 148 0.85 6.06 30.80
C ALA A 148 1.81 6.45 29.67
N GLY A 149 1.48 7.48 28.90
CA GLY A 149 2.26 7.92 27.75
C GLY A 149 3.63 8.45 28.18
N ALA A 150 4.66 8.09 27.42
CA ALA A 150 5.99 8.65 27.60
C ALA A 150 6.15 9.89 26.72
N PRO A 151 6.56 11.05 27.27
CA PRO A 151 6.81 12.24 26.46
C PRO A 151 8.09 12.06 25.64
N ARG A 152 8.02 12.36 24.34
CA ARG A 152 9.15 12.43 23.42
C ARG A 152 9.36 13.87 22.96
N ALA A 153 10.61 14.30 22.87
CA ALA A 153 10.93 15.57 22.25
C ALA A 153 11.01 15.34 20.73
N VAL A 154 10.15 16.02 19.99
CA VAL A 154 10.08 15.94 18.53
C VAL A 154 10.35 17.31 17.94
N ASP A 155 10.85 17.28 16.72
CA ASP A 155 11.16 18.44 15.92
C ASP A 155 9.87 19.14 15.49
N ALA A 156 9.96 20.46 15.35
CA ALA A 156 8.97 21.27 14.67
C ALA A 156 9.65 22.02 13.54
N VAL A 157 8.88 22.51 12.58
CA VAL A 157 9.42 23.15 11.38
C VAL A 157 8.88 24.56 11.29
N ARG A 158 9.77 25.55 11.45
CA ARG A 158 9.43 26.95 11.29
C ARG A 158 9.18 27.26 9.82
N LEU A 159 8.05 27.92 9.57
CA LEU A 159 7.61 28.34 8.24
C LEU A 159 7.97 29.80 7.97
N GLY A 160 8.34 30.08 6.73
CA GLY A 160 8.57 31.43 6.21
C GLY A 160 8.30 31.50 4.71
N GLY A 161 8.48 32.67 4.10
CA GLY A 161 8.18 32.90 2.68
C GLY A 161 6.68 32.73 2.40
N GLY A 162 5.88 33.77 2.61
CA GLY A 162 4.43 33.73 2.31
C GLY A 162 3.54 33.07 3.39
N ARG A 163 4.12 32.41 4.40
CA ARG A 163 3.42 31.92 5.60
C ARG A 163 4.29 32.04 6.84
N THR A 164 3.67 32.19 8.01
CA THR A 164 4.33 32.18 9.33
C THR A 164 3.75 31.07 10.20
N GLY A 165 4.48 30.68 11.24
CA GLY A 165 4.06 29.65 12.20
C GLY A 165 4.92 28.39 12.08
N TYR A 166 4.37 27.28 12.53
CA TYR A 166 5.06 25.99 12.60
C TYR A 166 4.28 24.89 11.89
N MET A 167 5.01 23.95 11.31
CA MET A 167 4.53 22.67 10.83
C MET A 167 5.10 21.56 11.71
N VAL A 168 4.28 20.60 12.12
CA VAL A 168 4.71 19.46 12.93
C VAL A 168 4.62 18.14 12.20
N ASN A 169 3.85 18.07 11.11
CA ASN A 169 3.64 16.84 10.35
C ASN A 169 4.26 16.92 8.95
N ALA A 170 3.60 17.56 7.99
CA ALA A 170 4.09 17.63 6.62
C ALA A 170 3.40 18.71 5.78
N ALA A 171 4.13 19.21 4.79
CA ALA A 171 3.63 20.03 3.69
C ALA A 171 3.61 19.19 2.42
N THR A 172 2.47 19.16 1.74
CA THR A 172 2.28 18.40 0.48
C THR A 172 1.61 19.30 -0.55
N GLY A 173 2.12 19.34 -1.78
CA GLY A 173 1.59 20.24 -2.80
C GLY A 173 2.04 19.94 -4.21
N GLY A 174 1.56 20.77 -5.14
CA GLY A 174 1.63 20.55 -6.59
C GLY A 174 0.30 20.07 -7.15
N PHE A 175 0.33 19.05 -8.02
CA PHE A 175 -0.88 18.45 -8.57
C PHE A 175 -1.84 17.93 -7.49
N SER A 176 -1.30 17.34 -6.41
CA SER A 176 -2.09 16.88 -5.26
C SER A 176 -2.84 18.01 -4.55
N GLY A 177 -2.23 19.21 -4.46
CA GLY A 177 -2.83 20.41 -3.88
C GLY A 177 -3.96 20.98 -4.73
N LYS A 178 -3.82 20.97 -6.06
CA LYS A 178 -4.85 21.42 -7.01
C LYS A 178 -6.07 20.47 -7.04
N VAL A 179 -5.83 19.16 -7.07
CA VAL A 179 -6.91 18.16 -7.04
C VAL A 179 -7.67 18.18 -5.71
N ALA A 180 -7.00 18.43 -4.57
CA ALA A 180 -7.67 18.57 -3.29
C ALA A 180 -8.67 19.74 -3.25
N ALA A 181 -8.52 20.76 -4.11
CA ALA A 181 -9.45 21.87 -4.21
C ALA A 181 -10.78 21.51 -4.88
N ASP A 182 -10.79 20.50 -5.77
CA ASP A 182 -11.91 20.17 -6.65
C ASP A 182 -12.68 18.88 -6.26
N VAL A 183 -12.31 18.23 -5.15
CA VAL A 183 -12.79 16.88 -4.81
C VAL A 183 -13.76 16.88 -3.61
N THR A 184 -14.99 16.39 -3.81
CA THR A 184 -16.01 16.22 -2.77
C THR A 184 -15.72 15.04 -1.83
N PRO A 185 -16.27 15.00 -0.59
CA PRO A 185 -16.10 13.89 0.35
C PRO A 185 -16.55 12.52 -0.20
N GLU A 186 -17.59 12.49 -1.04
CA GLU A 186 -18.09 11.28 -1.70
C GLU A 186 -17.12 10.79 -2.78
N LEU A 187 -16.43 11.71 -3.46
CA LEU A 187 -15.29 11.35 -4.30
C LEU A 187 -14.14 10.81 -3.43
N LYS A 188 -13.82 11.41 -2.29
CA LYS A 188 -12.72 10.92 -1.41
C LYS A 188 -12.90 9.44 -0.99
N ALA A 189 -14.13 9.00 -0.74
CA ALA A 189 -14.46 7.61 -0.41
C ALA A 189 -14.51 6.67 -1.64
N PHE A 190 -14.78 7.21 -2.83
CA PHE A 190 -14.83 6.48 -4.10
C PHE A 190 -13.44 6.35 -4.77
N TRP A 191 -12.49 7.21 -4.42
CA TRP A 191 -11.16 7.34 -5.05
C TRP A 191 -10.09 6.41 -4.45
N GLY A 192 -10.47 5.14 -4.26
CA GLY A 192 -9.48 4.09 -4.01
C GLY A 192 -8.44 3.98 -5.15
N PRO A 193 -7.48 3.04 -5.04
CA PRO A 193 -6.34 2.86 -5.96
C PRO A 193 -6.66 2.76 -7.47
N LEU A 194 -7.94 2.63 -7.83
CA LEU A 194 -8.46 2.48 -9.19
C LEU A 194 -8.71 3.80 -9.93
N ALA A 195 -8.69 4.96 -9.26
CA ALA A 195 -8.87 6.25 -9.92
C ALA A 195 -7.75 6.54 -10.94
N TYR A 196 -6.53 6.05 -10.69
CA TYR A 196 -5.38 6.20 -11.59
C TYR A 196 -5.55 5.46 -12.92
N LEU A 197 -6.34 4.38 -12.95
CA LEU A 197 -6.55 3.58 -14.16
C LEU A 197 -7.64 4.14 -15.07
N ARG A 198 -8.58 4.92 -14.53
CA ARG A 198 -9.57 5.65 -15.34
C ARG A 198 -9.08 7.06 -15.70
N GLY A 199 -8.29 7.70 -14.82
CA GLY A 199 -7.70 9.03 -15.05
C GLY A 199 -6.61 9.06 -16.13
N ALA A 200 -5.91 7.95 -16.36
CA ALA A 200 -4.89 7.85 -17.41
C ALA A 200 -5.45 7.84 -18.85
N ALA A 201 -6.77 7.69 -19.05
CA ALA A 201 -7.36 7.53 -20.38
C ALA A 201 -8.23 8.71 -20.86
N GLY A 202 -8.35 9.83 -20.14
CA GLY A 202 -9.15 10.93 -20.70
C GLY A 202 -9.30 12.26 -19.96
N THR A 203 -8.74 12.49 -18.77
CA THR A 203 -9.06 13.73 -18.02
C THR A 203 -7.90 14.69 -17.78
N ILE A 204 -6.65 14.28 -17.99
CA ILE A 204 -5.50 15.17 -17.80
C ILE A 204 -4.52 14.91 -18.94
N ALA A 205 -4.77 15.57 -20.07
CA ALA A 205 -3.88 15.52 -21.23
C ALA A 205 -2.54 16.25 -20.96
N ASP A 206 -2.47 17.07 -19.91
CA ASP A 206 -1.26 17.79 -19.50
C ASP A 206 -1.33 18.10 -17.98
N PRO A 207 -0.72 17.29 -17.10
CA PRO A 207 -0.71 17.59 -15.67
C PRO A 207 0.08 18.88 -15.42
N PRO A 208 -0.39 19.79 -14.53
CA PRO A 208 0.31 21.03 -14.24
C PRO A 208 1.73 20.73 -13.77
N GLN A 209 2.69 21.38 -14.42
CA GLN A 209 4.11 21.26 -14.12
C GLN A 209 4.54 22.50 -13.35
N PHE A 210 5.26 22.29 -12.27
CA PHE A 210 5.83 23.36 -11.45
C PHE A 210 7.34 23.34 -11.64
N ARG A 211 7.91 24.44 -12.09
CA ARG A 211 9.36 24.62 -12.07
C ARG A 211 9.76 25.02 -10.67
N LEU A 212 10.30 24.06 -9.93
CA LEU A 212 10.79 24.27 -8.56
C LEU A 212 12.28 24.59 -8.58
N THR A 213 12.69 25.61 -7.85
CA THR A 213 14.09 25.86 -7.50
C THR A 213 14.25 25.70 -6.00
N LEU A 214 14.99 24.68 -5.58
CA LEU A 214 15.18 24.31 -4.18
C LEU A 214 16.60 24.64 -3.72
N ARG A 215 16.74 25.20 -2.52
CA ARG A 215 18.05 25.39 -1.87
C ARG A 215 18.04 24.66 -0.54
N PHE A 216 18.94 23.70 -0.38
CA PHE A 216 19.09 22.90 0.82
C PHE A 216 20.25 23.44 1.66
N ASP A 217 20.01 23.74 2.94
CA ASP A 217 21.04 24.15 3.91
C ASP A 217 21.95 25.30 3.43
N GLY A 218 21.39 26.28 2.70
CA GLY A 218 22.12 27.42 2.15
C GLY A 218 23.02 27.09 0.94
N GLY A 219 22.95 25.86 0.43
CA GLY A 219 23.70 25.37 -0.72
C GLY A 219 23.30 26.01 -2.07
N PRO A 220 23.92 25.53 -3.16
CA PRO A 220 23.55 25.95 -4.51
C PRO A 220 22.10 25.54 -4.85
N PRO A 221 21.39 26.34 -5.66
CA PRO A 221 20.04 25.99 -6.09
C PRO A 221 20.03 24.77 -7.01
N GLU A 222 19.09 23.85 -6.78
CA GLU A 222 18.74 22.73 -7.65
C GLU A 222 17.36 23.00 -8.30
N THR A 223 17.25 22.83 -9.63
CA THR A 223 15.99 23.06 -10.35
C THR A 223 15.36 21.74 -10.81
N PHE A 224 14.04 21.64 -10.65
CA PHE A 224 13.24 20.47 -11.00
C PHE A 224 11.96 20.89 -11.73
N ASP A 225 11.62 20.21 -12.82
CA ASP A 225 10.25 20.21 -13.33
C ASP A 225 9.48 19.14 -12.54
N ALA A 226 8.56 19.58 -11.68
CA ALA A 226 7.92 18.76 -10.67
C ALA A 226 6.41 18.68 -10.84
N LEU A 227 5.87 17.49 -10.59
CA LEU A 227 4.45 17.25 -10.42
C LEU A 227 4.01 17.56 -8.98
N ASN A 228 4.77 17.07 -8.00
CA ASN A 228 4.47 17.24 -6.57
C ASN A 228 5.74 17.53 -5.76
N LEU A 229 5.56 18.25 -4.65
CA LEU A 229 6.54 18.46 -3.60
C LEU A 229 5.97 17.97 -2.27
N VAL A 230 6.78 17.25 -1.51
CA VAL A 230 6.54 16.90 -0.11
C VAL A 230 7.71 17.41 0.72
N VAL A 231 7.43 18.12 1.80
CA VAL A 231 8.40 18.50 2.84
C VAL A 231 7.85 17.95 4.15
N ALA A 232 8.50 16.96 4.72
CA ALA A 232 7.95 16.16 5.81
C ALA A 232 8.85 16.14 7.03
N ASN A 233 8.23 16.32 8.19
CA ASN A 233 8.78 16.05 9.52
C ASN A 233 8.30 14.68 10.04
N ALA A 234 7.09 14.28 9.63
CA ALA A 234 6.42 13.04 10.00
C ALA A 234 6.01 12.23 8.76
N ARG A 235 5.65 10.96 8.96
CA ARG A 235 5.62 9.96 7.88
C ARG A 235 4.36 10.00 7.03
N THR A 236 3.25 10.41 7.62
CA THR A 236 1.92 10.29 7.01
C THR A 236 1.31 11.65 6.74
N ALA A 237 0.60 11.78 5.62
CA ALA A 237 -0.17 12.95 5.28
C ALA A 237 -1.36 12.56 4.39
N ALA A 238 -2.21 13.54 4.08
CA ALA A 238 -3.31 13.39 3.14
C ALA A 238 -4.31 12.27 3.51
N GLY A 239 -4.55 12.05 4.80
CA GLY A 239 -5.55 11.09 5.26
C GLY A 239 -5.00 9.68 5.50
N GLY A 240 -3.78 9.58 6.02
CA GLY A 240 -3.12 8.33 6.40
C GLY A 240 -2.19 7.75 5.35
N ILE A 241 -1.93 8.46 4.24
CA ILE A 241 -0.98 8.01 3.22
C ILE A 241 0.44 8.20 3.75
N THR A 242 1.27 7.17 3.68
CA THR A 242 2.70 7.25 4.05
C THR A 242 3.48 7.98 2.95
N VAL A 243 3.53 9.31 3.04
CA VAL A 243 4.20 10.19 2.07
C VAL A 243 5.69 10.36 2.34
N ALA A 244 6.19 10.03 3.52
CA ALA A 244 7.61 10.11 3.83
C ALA A 244 7.97 8.92 4.72
N PRO A 245 8.10 7.71 4.15
CA PRO A 245 8.24 6.48 4.92
C PRO A 245 9.45 6.49 5.86
N THR A 246 10.50 7.23 5.52
CA THR A 246 11.74 7.36 6.28
C THR A 246 11.76 8.52 7.28
N ALA A 247 10.74 9.39 7.28
CA ALA A 247 10.74 10.58 8.14
C ALA A 247 10.84 10.20 9.62
N ASN A 248 11.75 10.91 10.30
CA ASN A 248 12.05 10.75 11.70
C ASN A 248 11.88 12.10 12.41
N PRO A 249 10.81 12.26 13.21
CA PRO A 249 10.55 13.51 13.92
C PRO A 249 11.56 13.87 15.02
N GLU A 250 12.71 13.19 15.14
CA GLU A 250 13.68 13.39 16.23
C GLU A 250 15.14 13.52 15.74
N ASP A 251 15.41 13.54 14.44
CA ASP A 251 16.78 13.58 13.90
C ASP A 251 17.27 14.98 13.50
N GLY A 252 16.40 15.99 13.59
CA GLY A 252 16.68 17.36 13.21
C GLY A 252 16.76 17.57 11.71
N LEU A 253 16.12 16.72 10.89
CA LEU A 253 16.11 16.77 9.43
C LEU A 253 14.68 16.73 8.86
N LEU A 254 14.52 17.30 7.67
CA LEU A 254 13.31 17.20 6.83
C LEU A 254 13.54 16.19 5.73
N ASP A 255 12.54 15.36 5.47
CA ASP A 255 12.44 14.60 4.23
C ASP A 255 11.82 15.51 3.15
N VAL A 256 12.64 15.93 2.19
CA VAL A 256 12.20 16.69 1.01
C VAL A 256 12.13 15.77 -0.19
N ILE A 257 10.92 15.59 -0.72
CA ILE A 257 10.63 14.63 -1.78
C ILE A 257 9.99 15.37 -2.95
N VAL A 258 10.66 15.34 -4.09
CA VAL A 258 10.18 15.91 -5.36
C VAL A 258 9.79 14.77 -6.28
N VAL A 259 8.53 14.73 -6.68
CA VAL A 259 8.07 13.86 -7.77
C VAL A 259 8.16 14.65 -9.06
N ARG A 260 9.06 14.22 -9.97
CA ARG A 260 9.28 14.88 -11.25
C ARG A 260 8.03 14.79 -12.13
N SER A 261 7.86 15.78 -13.00
CA SER A 261 6.89 15.69 -14.10
C SER A 261 7.33 14.59 -15.07
N GLY A 262 6.36 13.84 -15.61
CA GLY A 262 6.62 12.71 -16.49
C GLY A 262 5.35 12.31 -17.25
N ASP A 263 5.46 11.30 -18.11
CA ASP A 263 4.30 10.77 -18.81
C ASP A 263 3.35 10.02 -17.85
N ALA A 264 2.10 9.80 -18.29
CA ALA A 264 1.09 9.18 -17.45
C ALA A 264 1.48 7.77 -16.96
N LEU A 265 2.35 7.06 -17.68
CA LEU A 265 2.80 5.72 -17.32
C LEU A 265 3.86 5.80 -16.22
N ASP A 266 4.87 6.66 -16.37
CA ASP A 266 5.93 6.86 -15.38
C ASP A 266 5.31 7.33 -14.04
N LEU A 267 4.37 8.26 -14.11
CA LEU A 267 3.62 8.72 -12.93
C LEU A 267 2.76 7.61 -12.29
N SER A 268 2.21 6.70 -13.09
CA SER A 268 1.44 5.56 -12.55
C SER A 268 2.32 4.57 -11.77
N VAL A 269 3.59 4.40 -12.18
CA VAL A 269 4.57 3.56 -11.47
C VAL A 269 4.93 4.19 -10.13
N VAL A 270 5.22 5.49 -10.11
CA VAL A 270 5.48 6.23 -8.86
C VAL A 270 4.29 6.13 -7.90
N ALA A 271 3.06 6.32 -8.40
CA ALA A 271 1.85 6.21 -7.58
C ALA A 271 1.68 4.79 -7.01
N ALA A 272 1.94 3.75 -7.79
CA ALA A 272 1.86 2.36 -7.32
C ALA A 272 2.91 2.06 -6.24
N ARG A 273 4.14 2.56 -6.40
CA ARG A 273 5.21 2.46 -5.40
C ARG A 273 4.90 3.28 -4.15
N LEU A 274 4.25 4.44 -4.28
CA LEU A 274 3.85 5.27 -3.13
C LEU A 274 2.85 4.51 -2.24
N MET A 275 1.87 3.85 -2.85
CA MET A 275 0.95 2.96 -2.12
C MET A 275 1.64 1.79 -1.43
N HIS A 276 2.86 1.46 -1.88
CA HIS A 276 3.68 0.41 -1.30
C HIS A 276 4.66 0.93 -0.23
N GLY A 277 4.97 2.22 -0.23
CA GLY A 277 5.93 2.85 0.67
C GLY A 277 7.39 2.73 0.22
N ASP A 278 7.67 2.29 -1.02
CA ASP A 278 9.02 2.08 -1.56
C ASP A 278 9.39 3.04 -2.71
N TYR A 279 8.59 4.09 -2.92
CA TYR A 279 8.73 5.01 -4.05
C TYR A 279 9.94 5.95 -3.98
N LEU A 280 10.58 6.09 -2.82
CA LEU A 280 11.77 6.94 -2.68
C LEU A 280 12.95 6.48 -3.55
N GLY A 281 12.98 5.20 -3.95
CA GLY A 281 13.97 4.64 -4.85
C GLY A 281 13.63 4.74 -6.34
N ASP A 282 12.54 5.41 -6.71
CA ASP A 282 12.16 5.59 -8.12
C ASP A 282 13.03 6.67 -8.79
N GLU A 283 13.36 6.47 -10.07
CA GLU A 283 14.18 7.43 -10.83
C GLU A 283 13.48 8.78 -11.04
N ASN A 284 12.14 8.80 -11.00
CA ASN A 284 11.33 10.01 -11.09
C ASN A 284 11.12 10.70 -9.74
N VAL A 285 11.74 10.19 -8.67
CA VAL A 285 11.61 10.72 -7.32
C VAL A 285 12.98 11.20 -6.84
N VAL A 286 13.05 12.44 -6.40
CA VAL A 286 14.25 12.99 -5.76
C VAL A 286 13.96 13.11 -4.28
N HIS A 287 14.76 12.40 -3.47
CA HIS A 287 14.71 12.47 -2.02
C HIS A 287 15.98 13.14 -1.48
N ARG A 288 15.81 14.10 -0.57
CA ARG A 288 16.86 14.82 0.13
C ARG A 288 16.51 14.92 1.60
N LEU A 289 17.55 14.88 2.44
CA LEU A 289 17.46 15.25 3.84
C LEU A 289 18.13 16.62 4.02
N ALA A 290 17.49 17.53 4.76
CA ALA A 290 18.03 18.88 5.01
C ALA A 290 17.52 19.45 6.33
N ARG A 291 18.25 20.38 6.94
CA ARG A 291 17.78 21.14 8.12
C ARG A 291 16.94 22.33 7.73
N ALA A 292 17.23 22.92 6.57
CA ALA A 292 16.45 24.00 5.99
C ALA A 292 16.30 23.80 4.47
N VAL A 293 15.11 24.10 3.95
CA VAL A 293 14.85 24.15 2.52
C VAL A 293 14.11 25.43 2.15
N GLU A 294 14.68 26.15 1.18
CA GLU A 294 14.00 27.24 0.48
C GLU A 294 13.41 26.70 -0.81
N VAL A 295 12.14 27.00 -1.06
CA VAL A 295 11.38 26.56 -2.23
C VAL A 295 10.96 27.79 -3.00
N GLU A 296 11.36 27.89 -4.26
CA GLU A 296 10.80 28.84 -5.23
C GLU A 296 10.05 28.06 -6.31
N SER A 297 8.88 28.55 -6.73
CA SER A 297 8.01 27.87 -7.70
C SER A 297 7.43 28.83 -8.74
N ASP A 298 7.42 28.37 -9.99
CA ASP A 298 6.69 28.97 -11.11
C ASP A 298 5.88 27.89 -11.85
N PRO A 299 4.53 27.98 -11.90
CA PRO A 299 3.66 28.98 -11.27
C PRO A 299 3.65 28.87 -9.72
N PRO A 300 2.95 29.77 -8.99
CA PRO A 300 2.74 29.62 -7.54
C PRO A 300 2.29 28.19 -7.17
N LEU A 301 2.90 27.63 -6.13
CA LEU A 301 2.68 26.24 -5.71
C LEU A 301 1.54 26.17 -4.69
N PRO A 302 0.43 25.46 -4.97
CA PRO A 302 -0.57 25.14 -3.96
C PRO A 302 -0.01 24.07 -3.02
N LEU A 303 0.00 24.35 -1.73
CA LEU A 303 0.46 23.48 -0.64
C LEU A 303 -0.64 23.29 0.42
N SER A 304 -0.64 22.11 1.03
CA SER A 304 -1.35 21.81 2.26
C SER A 304 -0.33 21.53 3.35
N VAL A 305 -0.22 22.42 4.33
CA VAL A 305 0.68 22.32 5.48
C VAL A 305 -0.12 21.85 6.69
N ASP A 306 0.15 20.65 7.18
CA ASP A 306 -0.61 20.00 8.26
C ASP A 306 -2.15 19.99 8.04
N GLY A 307 -2.56 19.97 6.76
CA GLY A 307 -3.97 20.01 6.36
C GLY A 307 -4.52 21.40 6.06
N GLU A 308 -3.79 22.48 6.36
CA GLU A 308 -4.17 23.85 6.05
C GLU A 308 -3.60 24.32 4.71
N ARG A 309 -4.47 24.83 3.84
CA ARG A 309 -4.13 25.24 2.48
C ARG A 309 -3.42 26.59 2.44
N CYS A 310 -2.41 26.70 1.59
CA CYS A 310 -1.76 27.95 1.21
C CYS A 310 -1.26 27.86 -0.23
N GLU A 311 -1.02 29.00 -0.87
CA GLU A 311 -0.46 29.07 -2.22
C GLU A 311 0.54 30.22 -2.28
N GLY A 312 1.66 30.02 -2.98
CA GLY A 312 2.71 31.03 -3.06
C GLY A 312 3.87 30.61 -3.97
N SER A 313 4.66 31.60 -4.40
CA SER A 313 5.85 31.36 -5.25
C SER A 313 7.14 31.15 -4.47
N ARG A 314 7.14 31.39 -3.16
CA ARG A 314 8.29 31.17 -2.28
C ARG A 314 7.79 30.59 -0.97
N PHE A 315 8.51 29.60 -0.42
CA PHE A 315 8.32 29.07 0.93
C PHE A 315 9.68 28.75 1.55
N THR A 316 9.78 28.79 2.87
CA THR A 316 10.95 28.32 3.62
C THR A 316 10.53 27.42 4.75
N PHE A 317 11.23 26.30 4.91
CA PHE A 317 11.01 25.33 5.97
C PHE A 317 12.33 25.14 6.71
N GLU A 318 12.33 25.35 8.02
CA GLU A 318 13.53 25.24 8.85
C GLU A 318 13.24 24.43 10.11
N VAL A 319 13.99 23.37 10.35
CA VAL A 319 13.82 22.52 11.53
C VAL A 319 14.24 23.25 12.79
N VAL A 320 13.42 23.13 13.82
CA VAL A 320 13.70 23.50 15.21
C VAL A 320 13.76 22.20 16.02
N PRO A 321 14.98 21.67 16.26
CA PRO A 321 15.10 20.33 16.84
C PRO A 321 14.53 20.23 18.26
N GLY A 322 13.78 19.15 18.54
CA GLY A 322 13.21 18.86 19.85
C GLY A 322 12.29 19.95 20.42
N ALA A 323 11.71 20.79 19.57
CA ALA A 323 10.95 21.98 19.97
C ALA A 323 9.61 21.64 20.66
N LEU A 324 9.02 20.49 20.36
CA LEU A 324 7.72 20.09 20.89
C LEU A 324 7.84 18.79 21.69
N ARG A 325 7.25 18.74 22.88
CA ARG A 325 7.14 17.49 23.65
C ARG A 325 5.79 16.86 23.40
N VAL A 326 5.74 15.58 23.08
CA VAL A 326 4.51 14.88 22.67
C VAL A 326 4.37 13.55 23.39
N LEU A 327 3.17 13.21 23.85
CA LEU A 327 2.86 11.86 24.31
C LEU A 327 2.71 10.92 23.11
N THR A 328 3.56 9.90 23.06
CA THR A 328 3.54 8.89 22.00
C THR A 328 2.90 7.60 22.50
N GLY A 329 2.32 6.82 21.58
CA GLY A 329 1.81 5.50 21.93
C GLY A 329 2.91 4.44 22.05
N PRO A 330 2.56 3.25 22.58
CA PRO A 330 3.54 2.21 22.93
C PRO A 330 4.31 1.63 21.74
N GLY A 331 3.77 1.73 20.52
CA GLY A 331 4.41 1.26 19.29
C GLY A 331 5.28 2.31 18.58
N TYR A 332 5.54 3.46 19.21
CA TYR A 332 6.29 4.53 18.57
C TYR A 332 7.79 4.23 18.52
N HIS A 333 8.34 4.34 17.31
CA HIS A 333 9.76 4.24 17.04
C HIS A 333 10.18 5.43 16.17
N ALA A 334 11.25 6.14 16.57
CA ALA A 334 11.78 7.28 15.84
C ALA A 334 12.22 6.92 14.41
N SER A 335 12.85 5.75 14.26
CA SER A 335 13.17 5.18 12.95
C SER A 335 12.32 3.93 12.70
N PRO A 336 11.67 3.79 11.53
CA PRO A 336 10.76 2.69 11.23
C PRO A 336 11.49 1.35 11.02
N ASP A 337 12.78 1.38 10.70
CA ASP A 337 13.62 0.18 10.49
C ASP A 337 14.31 -0.32 11.78
N ALA A 338 14.10 0.34 12.92
CA ALA A 338 14.70 -0.09 14.18
C ALA A 338 14.01 -1.38 14.68
N GLU A 339 14.75 -2.49 14.74
CA GLU A 339 14.27 -3.71 15.42
C GLU A 339 13.83 -3.36 16.85
N PRO A 340 12.65 -3.84 17.31
CA PRO A 340 12.23 -3.61 18.68
C PRO A 340 13.25 -4.22 19.65
N PRO A 341 13.52 -3.59 20.81
CA PRO A 341 14.40 -4.16 21.82
C PRO A 341 13.85 -5.52 22.28
N LEU A 342 14.72 -6.54 22.32
CA LEU A 342 14.42 -7.85 22.91
C LEU A 342 14.28 -7.69 24.43
N GLU A 343 13.09 -7.34 24.92
CA GLU A 343 12.77 -7.40 26.35
C GLU A 343 12.17 -8.77 26.72
N GLY A 344 12.60 -9.27 27.87
CA GLY A 344 12.47 -10.65 28.32
C GLY A 344 11.05 -11.16 28.54
N HIS A 345 10.91 -12.47 28.33
CA HIS A 345 9.71 -13.26 28.43
C HIS A 345 8.98 -13.13 29.78
N ASP A 346 7.76 -12.61 29.73
CA ASP A 346 6.58 -13.19 30.41
C ASP A 346 5.48 -13.30 29.34
N GLU A 347 5.12 -14.52 28.95
CA GLU A 347 4.19 -14.82 27.86
C GLU A 347 2.74 -14.43 28.21
N PRO A 348 2.07 -13.53 27.46
CA PRO A 348 0.63 -13.58 27.28
C PRO A 348 0.30 -14.56 26.14
N ALA A 349 -0.88 -15.20 26.23
CA ALA A 349 -1.38 -16.17 25.26
C ALA A 349 -1.19 -15.73 23.79
N PRO A 350 -0.91 -16.67 22.86
CA PRO A 350 -0.54 -16.33 21.50
C PRO A 350 -1.70 -15.62 20.79
N ALA A 351 -1.54 -14.31 20.60
CA ALA A 351 -2.36 -13.57 19.68
C ALA A 351 -2.19 -14.17 18.28
N ALA A 352 -3.30 -14.39 17.57
CA ALA A 352 -3.29 -14.88 16.20
C ALA A 352 -2.30 -14.03 15.37
N PRO A 353 -1.42 -14.65 14.56
CA PRO A 353 -0.44 -13.91 13.78
C PRO A 353 -1.16 -12.91 12.89
N ARG A 354 -0.90 -11.61 13.09
CA ARG A 354 -1.36 -10.57 12.18
C ARG A 354 -0.81 -10.89 10.79
N PRO A 355 -1.65 -10.95 9.74
CA PRO A 355 -1.19 -11.27 8.40
C PRO A 355 -0.17 -10.21 7.97
N LYS A 356 1.05 -10.65 7.63
CA LYS A 356 2.06 -9.78 7.01
C LYS A 356 1.45 -9.25 5.72
N GLY A 357 1.27 -7.93 5.65
CA GLY A 357 0.59 -7.26 4.54
C GLY A 357 1.13 -7.71 3.18
N ILE A 358 0.24 -8.22 2.34
CA ILE A 358 0.53 -8.74 0.99
C ILE A 358 0.82 -7.60 0.00
N GLY A 359 0.56 -6.34 0.39
CA GLY A 359 0.75 -5.11 -0.40
C GLY A 359 2.09 -5.06 -1.13
N PRO A 360 3.23 -5.02 -0.41
CA PRO A 360 4.29 -5.96 -0.70
C PRO A 360 4.71 -6.25 -2.14
N ARG A 361 4.56 -7.55 -2.34
CA ARG A 361 5.03 -8.33 -3.47
C ARG A 361 4.00 -8.34 -4.60
N LEU A 362 2.76 -7.93 -4.32
CA LEU A 362 1.66 -7.92 -5.29
C LEU A 362 1.67 -6.66 -6.17
N PHE A 363 2.10 -5.51 -5.63
CA PHE A 363 2.27 -4.29 -6.42
C PHE A 363 3.56 -4.29 -7.26
N GLY A 364 4.62 -4.97 -6.79
CA GLY A 364 5.80 -5.26 -7.61
C GLY A 364 5.48 -6.10 -8.86
N LEU A 365 4.52 -7.02 -8.77
CA LEU A 365 3.97 -7.76 -9.91
C LEU A 365 3.18 -6.87 -10.88
N LEU A 366 2.46 -5.86 -10.36
CA LEU A 366 1.72 -4.87 -11.16
C LEU A 366 2.65 -3.91 -11.91
N GLY A 367 3.72 -3.43 -11.25
CA GLY A 367 4.79 -2.67 -11.90
C GLY A 367 5.50 -3.48 -12.99
N GLY A 368 5.78 -4.76 -12.72
CA GLY A 368 6.32 -5.68 -13.72
C GLY A 368 5.37 -5.92 -14.92
N ALA A 369 4.07 -6.01 -14.69
CA ALA A 369 3.05 -6.16 -15.72
C ALA A 369 2.91 -4.90 -16.62
N LEU A 370 3.00 -3.70 -16.03
CA LEU A 370 3.01 -2.43 -16.75
C LEU A 370 4.26 -2.28 -17.63
N LEU A 371 5.43 -2.68 -17.13
CA LEU A 371 6.68 -2.71 -17.88
C LEU A 371 6.64 -3.71 -19.06
N LEU A 372 5.95 -4.84 -18.89
CA LEU A 372 5.70 -5.80 -19.97
C LEU A 372 4.73 -5.25 -21.02
N ALA A 373 3.70 -4.49 -20.62
CA ALA A 373 2.78 -3.82 -21.53
C ALA A 373 3.46 -2.78 -22.44
N LYS A 374 4.51 -2.10 -21.96
CA LYS A 374 5.34 -1.16 -22.74
C LYS A 374 6.04 -1.80 -23.95
N ARG A 375 6.19 -3.14 -23.96
CA ARG A 375 6.85 -3.90 -25.03
C ARG A 375 5.87 -4.75 -25.87
N ALA A 376 4.57 -4.67 -25.58
CA ALA A 376 3.57 -5.54 -26.18
C ALA A 376 2.96 -4.90 -27.46
N PRO A 377 2.77 -5.67 -28.55
CA PRO A 377 1.96 -5.28 -29.71
C PRO A 377 0.55 -4.82 -29.30
N ARG A 378 -0.05 -3.88 -30.07
CA ARG A 378 -1.41 -3.36 -29.81
C ARG A 378 -2.51 -4.44 -29.69
N ALA A 379 -2.31 -5.60 -30.30
CA ALA A 379 -3.23 -6.74 -30.22
C ALA A 379 -3.28 -7.39 -28.82
N ASP A 380 -2.21 -7.22 -28.02
CA ASP A 380 -2.07 -7.86 -26.71
C ASP A 380 -2.50 -6.94 -25.56
N LEU A 381 -2.71 -5.64 -25.85
CA LEU A 381 -3.15 -4.63 -24.88
C LEU A 381 -4.50 -4.95 -24.25
N PHE A 382 -5.43 -5.52 -25.03
CA PHE A 382 -6.74 -5.91 -24.49
C PHE A 382 -6.61 -7.07 -23.49
N GLY A 383 -5.77 -8.07 -23.79
CA GLY A 383 -5.51 -9.20 -22.90
C GLY A 383 -4.78 -8.77 -21.62
N LEU A 384 -3.80 -7.88 -21.74
CA LEU A 384 -3.07 -7.30 -20.61
C LEU A 384 -3.99 -6.42 -19.75
N GLY A 385 -4.85 -5.60 -20.38
CA GLY A 385 -5.85 -4.80 -19.68
C GLY A 385 -6.86 -5.65 -18.91
N ALA A 386 -7.39 -6.71 -19.54
CA ALA A 386 -8.30 -7.65 -18.87
C ALA A 386 -7.62 -8.37 -17.70
N ALA A 387 -6.35 -8.80 -17.85
CA ALA A 387 -5.58 -9.40 -16.77
C ALA A 387 -5.34 -8.42 -15.61
N ALA A 388 -4.99 -7.18 -15.91
CA ALA A 388 -4.78 -6.14 -14.91
C ALA A 388 -6.08 -5.85 -14.13
N VAL A 389 -7.20 -5.69 -14.84
CA VAL A 389 -8.52 -5.51 -14.21
C VAL A 389 -8.86 -6.70 -13.31
N ALA A 390 -8.61 -7.93 -13.76
CA ALA A 390 -8.86 -9.13 -12.96
C ALA A 390 -8.01 -9.16 -11.68
N VAL A 391 -6.73 -8.81 -11.76
CA VAL A 391 -5.84 -8.70 -10.59
C VAL A 391 -6.34 -7.63 -9.62
N LEU A 392 -6.78 -6.48 -10.12
CA LEU A 392 -7.24 -5.39 -9.27
C LEU A 392 -8.56 -5.69 -8.58
N LEU A 393 -9.51 -6.29 -9.31
CA LEU A 393 -10.76 -6.79 -8.73
C LEU A 393 -10.48 -7.87 -7.69
N PHE A 394 -9.51 -8.75 -7.94
CA PHE A 394 -9.07 -9.74 -6.96
C PHE A 394 -8.54 -9.06 -5.69
N VAL A 395 -7.69 -8.04 -5.82
CA VAL A 395 -7.13 -7.30 -4.68
C VAL A 395 -8.20 -6.58 -3.88
N TRP A 396 -9.11 -5.89 -4.56
CA TRP A 396 -10.23 -5.19 -3.93
C TRP A 396 -11.11 -6.16 -3.14
N LEU A 397 -11.46 -7.29 -3.76
CA LEU A 397 -12.29 -8.31 -3.13
C LEU A 397 -11.54 -8.97 -1.96
N ALA A 398 -10.26 -9.30 -2.12
CA ALA A 398 -9.43 -9.89 -1.06
C ALA A 398 -9.31 -8.96 0.16
N ARG A 399 -9.14 -7.64 -0.05
CA ARG A 399 -9.11 -6.65 1.04
C ARG A 399 -10.41 -6.63 1.84
N GLY A 400 -11.54 -6.54 1.15
CA GLY A 400 -12.83 -6.54 1.84
C GLY A 400 -13.12 -7.88 2.54
N VAL A 401 -12.63 -9.02 2.01
CA VAL A 401 -12.77 -10.32 2.69
C VAL A 401 -11.94 -10.33 3.98
N THR A 402 -10.70 -9.83 3.95
CA THR A 402 -9.86 -9.72 5.15
C THR A 402 -10.39 -8.71 6.17
N GLY A 403 -11.08 -7.67 5.71
CA GLY A 403 -11.74 -6.66 6.56
C GLY A 403 -13.16 -7.03 7.00
N ALA A 404 -13.64 -8.23 6.66
CA ALA A 404 -15.02 -8.70 6.90
C ALA A 404 -16.14 -7.85 6.26
N GLU A 405 -15.81 -6.95 5.32
CA GLU A 405 -16.75 -6.06 4.63
C GLU A 405 -17.77 -6.83 3.77
N TRP A 406 -17.41 -8.00 3.26
CA TRP A 406 -18.27 -8.82 2.40
C TRP A 406 -19.14 -9.83 3.14
N ARG A 407 -18.99 -9.96 4.47
CA ARG A 407 -19.60 -11.05 5.23
C ARG A 407 -21.11 -11.13 5.05
N GLU A 408 -21.79 -9.99 5.18
CA GLU A 408 -23.25 -9.93 5.03
C GLU A 408 -23.70 -10.29 3.61
N TRP A 409 -22.96 -9.85 2.60
CA TRP A 409 -23.23 -10.16 1.20
C TRP A 409 -23.00 -11.64 0.89
N ASP A 410 -21.93 -12.22 1.43
CA ASP A 410 -21.60 -13.64 1.27
C ASP A 410 -22.64 -14.56 1.93
N GLU A 411 -23.14 -14.17 3.11
CA GLU A 411 -24.19 -14.89 3.81
C GLU A 411 -25.52 -14.81 3.04
N ARG A 412 -25.95 -13.60 2.64
CA ARG A 412 -27.19 -13.39 1.86
C ARG A 412 -27.15 -14.11 0.51
N THR A 413 -26.10 -13.90 -0.27
CA THR A 413 -25.94 -14.49 -1.61
C THR A 413 -25.74 -15.99 -1.52
N GLY A 414 -24.93 -16.46 -0.56
CA GLY A 414 -24.75 -17.89 -0.32
C GLY A 414 -26.06 -18.59 0.04
N ALA A 415 -26.87 -17.98 0.90
CA ALA A 415 -28.18 -18.52 1.27
C ALA A 415 -29.13 -18.59 0.06
N ALA A 416 -29.20 -17.53 -0.75
CA ALA A 416 -30.01 -17.50 -1.97
C ALA A 416 -29.62 -18.61 -2.95
N VAL A 417 -28.32 -18.83 -3.19
CA VAL A 417 -27.83 -19.88 -4.08
C VAL A 417 -28.17 -21.27 -3.54
N ARG A 418 -28.03 -21.50 -2.23
CA ARG A 418 -28.37 -22.79 -1.59
C ARG A 418 -29.87 -23.08 -1.52
N GLY A 419 -30.69 -22.03 -1.50
CA GLY A 419 -32.15 -22.11 -1.53
C GLY A 419 -32.73 -22.53 -2.87
N GLY A 420 -31.92 -22.58 -3.94
CA GLY A 420 -32.32 -23.21 -5.20
C GLY A 420 -32.59 -24.70 -5.02
N GLY A 421 -33.58 -25.25 -5.74
CA GLY A 421 -34.12 -26.62 -5.57
C GLY A 421 -33.10 -27.77 -5.53
N GLU A 422 -33.56 -29.01 -5.34
CA GLU A 422 -32.68 -30.18 -5.06
C GLU A 422 -31.78 -30.62 -6.24
N LEU A 423 -30.69 -29.91 -6.43
CA LEU A 423 -29.66 -30.16 -7.44
C LEU A 423 -28.37 -30.73 -6.84
N THR A 424 -28.41 -31.23 -5.60
CA THR A 424 -27.23 -31.71 -4.87
C THR A 424 -26.48 -32.80 -5.62
N GLY A 425 -27.18 -33.74 -6.28
CA GLY A 425 -26.54 -34.77 -7.10
C GLY A 425 -25.77 -34.19 -8.29
N ALA A 426 -26.40 -33.26 -9.03
CA ALA A 426 -25.78 -32.59 -10.17
C ALA A 426 -24.59 -31.70 -9.73
N ALA A 427 -24.73 -30.97 -8.62
CA ALA A 427 -23.66 -30.16 -8.07
C ALA A 427 -22.46 -31.01 -7.61
N ARG A 428 -22.71 -32.17 -6.98
CA ARG A 428 -21.66 -33.15 -6.62
C ARG A 428 -20.98 -33.75 -7.85
N ALA A 429 -21.73 -34.05 -8.90
CA ALA A 429 -21.14 -34.56 -10.15
C ALA A 429 -20.25 -33.50 -10.82
N VAL A 430 -20.77 -32.28 -10.99
CA VAL A 430 -20.02 -31.19 -11.64
C VAL A 430 -18.79 -30.77 -10.84
N THR A 431 -18.85 -30.71 -9.50
CA THR A 431 -17.68 -30.30 -8.71
C THR A 431 -16.49 -31.26 -8.86
N THR A 432 -16.70 -32.51 -9.30
CA THR A 432 -15.60 -33.47 -9.54
C THR A 432 -14.62 -32.99 -10.60
N PHE A 433 -15.08 -32.24 -11.62
CA PHE A 433 -14.19 -31.64 -12.63
C PHE A 433 -13.22 -30.63 -12.04
N GLY A 434 -13.56 -30.07 -10.88
CA GLY A 434 -12.66 -29.23 -10.11
C GLY A 434 -11.69 -30.04 -9.26
N ASP A 435 -11.96 -31.29 -8.87
CA ASP A 435 -11.13 -32.03 -7.90
C ASP A 435 -9.68 -32.25 -8.38
N PRO A 436 -8.67 -32.22 -7.49
CA PRO A 436 -7.26 -32.33 -7.88
C PRO A 436 -6.93 -33.56 -8.74
N GLY A 437 -7.49 -34.73 -8.39
CA GLY A 437 -7.25 -35.97 -9.12
C GLY A 437 -7.86 -35.96 -10.53
N ALA A 438 -9.15 -35.60 -10.63
CA ALA A 438 -9.83 -35.49 -11.92
C ALA A 438 -9.19 -34.42 -12.82
N PHE A 439 -8.87 -33.27 -12.24
CA PHE A 439 -8.14 -32.19 -12.91
C PHE A 439 -6.79 -32.67 -13.46
N ALA A 440 -5.99 -33.40 -12.67
CA ALA A 440 -4.70 -33.92 -13.13
C ALA A 440 -4.85 -34.89 -14.32
N VAL A 441 -5.85 -35.78 -14.28
CA VAL A 441 -6.15 -36.69 -15.38
C VAL A 441 -6.57 -35.93 -16.64
N LEU A 442 -7.48 -34.96 -16.51
CA LEU A 442 -7.94 -34.13 -17.63
C LEU A 442 -6.79 -33.30 -18.23
N ALA A 443 -5.95 -32.70 -17.39
CA ALA A 443 -4.78 -31.94 -17.81
C ALA A 443 -3.76 -32.81 -18.55
N ALA A 444 -3.48 -34.02 -18.05
CA ALA A 444 -2.59 -34.98 -18.70
C ALA A 444 -3.15 -35.43 -20.06
N ALA A 445 -4.44 -35.77 -20.12
CA ALA A 445 -5.10 -36.19 -21.35
C ALA A 445 -5.11 -35.06 -22.42
N ALA A 446 -5.46 -33.83 -22.03
CA ALA A 446 -5.44 -32.68 -22.93
C ALA A 446 -4.02 -32.34 -23.41
N THR A 447 -3.03 -32.44 -22.53
CA THR A 447 -1.61 -32.24 -22.89
C THR A 447 -1.16 -33.30 -23.89
N ALA A 448 -1.44 -34.58 -23.61
CA ALA A 448 -1.11 -35.69 -24.51
C ALA A 448 -1.76 -35.49 -25.89
N LEU A 449 -3.04 -35.10 -25.94
CA LEU A 449 -3.75 -34.79 -27.17
C LEU A 449 -3.09 -33.65 -27.95
N LEU A 450 -2.72 -32.55 -27.28
CA LEU A 450 -2.03 -31.42 -27.93
C LEU A 450 -0.66 -31.84 -28.49
N LEU A 451 0.06 -32.73 -27.80
CA LEU A 451 1.33 -33.27 -28.27
C LEU A 451 1.16 -34.21 -29.47
N THR A 452 0.13 -35.07 -29.50
CA THR A 452 -0.12 -35.97 -30.64
C THR A 452 -0.51 -35.21 -31.90
N VAL A 453 -1.26 -34.10 -31.77
CA VAL A 453 -1.55 -33.19 -32.89
C VAL A 453 -0.42 -32.18 -33.18
N ARG A 454 0.77 -32.38 -32.59
CA ARG A 454 1.97 -31.55 -32.76
C ARG A 454 1.80 -30.07 -32.42
N ARG A 455 0.85 -29.74 -31.54
CA ARG A 455 0.61 -28.40 -31.02
C ARG A 455 1.46 -28.12 -29.77
N TYR A 456 2.78 -28.17 -29.94
CA TYR A 456 3.75 -28.11 -28.82
C TYR A 456 3.65 -26.81 -27.99
N VAL A 457 3.46 -25.67 -28.64
CA VAL A 457 3.32 -24.38 -27.94
C VAL A 457 2.05 -24.31 -27.10
N ASP A 458 0.95 -24.90 -27.61
CA ASP A 458 -0.31 -25.00 -26.87
C ASP A 458 -0.19 -25.93 -25.66
N ALA A 459 0.53 -27.06 -25.81
CA ALA A 459 0.80 -28.01 -24.74
C ALA A 459 1.68 -27.39 -23.64
N ALA A 460 2.73 -26.67 -24.01
CA ALA A 460 3.61 -25.98 -23.06
C ALA A 460 2.86 -24.90 -22.27
N ALA A 461 2.01 -24.10 -22.94
CA ALA A 461 1.20 -23.10 -22.26
C ALA A 461 0.09 -23.72 -21.38
N LEU A 462 -0.48 -24.88 -21.75
CA LEU A 462 -1.39 -25.64 -20.87
C LEU A 462 -0.68 -26.09 -19.59
N LEU A 463 0.54 -26.63 -19.70
CA LEU A 463 1.34 -27.02 -18.54
C LEU A 463 1.69 -25.82 -17.65
N ALA A 464 1.97 -24.65 -18.23
CA ALA A 464 2.17 -23.42 -17.48
C ALA A 464 0.90 -22.96 -16.73
N VAL A 465 -0.29 -23.10 -17.35
CA VAL A 465 -1.58 -22.85 -16.69
C VAL A 465 -1.76 -23.78 -15.49
N VAL A 466 -1.55 -25.08 -15.68
CA VAL A 466 -1.67 -26.10 -14.63
C VAL A 466 -0.71 -25.81 -13.47
N ALA A 467 0.56 -25.56 -13.76
CA ALA A 467 1.56 -25.23 -12.75
C ALA A 467 1.21 -23.96 -11.97
N GLY A 468 0.82 -22.89 -12.67
CA GLY A 468 0.50 -21.63 -12.01
C GLY A 468 -0.76 -21.70 -11.15
N VAL A 469 -1.79 -22.46 -11.55
CA VAL A 469 -2.96 -22.71 -10.70
C VAL A 469 -2.58 -23.43 -9.40
N VAL A 470 -1.69 -24.43 -9.48
CA VAL A 470 -1.19 -25.15 -8.29
C VAL A 470 -0.39 -24.19 -7.40
N VAL A 471 0.49 -23.37 -7.96
CA VAL A 471 1.28 -22.38 -7.21
C VAL A 471 0.37 -21.35 -6.55
N LEU A 472 -0.60 -20.78 -7.27
CA LEU A 472 -1.57 -19.83 -6.74
C LEU A 472 -2.34 -20.44 -5.56
N GLU A 473 -2.81 -21.68 -5.68
CA GLU A 473 -3.50 -22.36 -4.58
C GLU A 473 -2.60 -22.57 -3.36
N LEU A 474 -1.36 -23.02 -3.56
CA LEU A 474 -0.40 -23.29 -2.47
C LEU A 474 0.07 -22.01 -1.76
N VAL A 475 0.21 -20.91 -2.49
CA VAL A 475 0.67 -19.63 -1.94
C VAL A 475 -0.48 -18.88 -1.28
N MET A 476 -1.63 -18.78 -1.92
CA MET A 476 -2.69 -17.87 -1.49
C MET A 476 -3.47 -18.40 -0.28
N LYS A 477 -3.71 -19.72 -0.19
CA LYS A 477 -4.45 -20.31 0.94
C LYS A 477 -3.82 -20.00 2.31
N PRO A 478 -2.53 -20.28 2.56
CA PRO A 478 -1.92 -19.96 3.85
C PRO A 478 -1.74 -18.45 4.05
N LEU A 479 -1.65 -17.69 2.97
CA LEU A 479 -1.44 -16.25 3.02
C LEU A 479 -2.65 -15.47 3.54
N PHE A 480 -3.86 -15.89 3.16
CA PHE A 480 -5.11 -15.25 3.60
C PHE A 480 -5.75 -15.93 4.81
N ALA A 481 -5.55 -17.24 4.99
CA ALA A 481 -6.02 -18.01 6.15
C ALA A 481 -7.52 -17.85 6.49
N ILE A 482 -8.38 -17.59 5.50
CA ILE A 482 -9.82 -17.36 5.70
C ILE A 482 -10.54 -18.67 6.02
N ALA A 483 -11.36 -18.64 7.07
CA ALA A 483 -12.20 -19.76 7.50
C ALA A 483 -13.30 -20.09 6.47
N ARG A 484 -13.83 -21.31 6.53
CA ARG A 484 -14.93 -21.75 5.65
C ARG A 484 -16.29 -21.30 6.21
N PRO A 485 -17.36 -21.28 5.38
CA PRO A 485 -18.70 -21.04 5.87
C PRO A 485 -19.09 -22.06 6.95
N GLU A 486 -19.51 -21.58 8.12
CA GLU A 486 -20.07 -22.41 9.19
C GLU A 486 -21.58 -22.55 8.94
N LEU A 487 -22.00 -23.74 8.49
CA LEU A 487 -23.39 -24.05 8.20
C LEU A 487 -23.90 -25.12 9.18
N PRO A 488 -25.13 -24.99 9.71
CA PRO A 488 -25.73 -26.00 10.60
C PRO A 488 -25.89 -27.38 9.95
N ASP A 489 -26.09 -27.43 8.63
CA ASP A 489 -26.18 -28.67 7.84
C ASP A 489 -25.42 -28.53 6.51
N PRO A 490 -24.08 -28.78 6.50
CA PRO A 490 -23.27 -28.61 5.31
C PRO A 490 -23.47 -29.78 4.33
N ARG A 491 -23.94 -29.48 3.12
CA ARG A 491 -24.12 -30.47 2.03
C ARG A 491 -22.79 -31.06 1.50
N TYR A 492 -21.65 -30.48 1.91
CA TYR A 492 -20.29 -30.90 1.56
C TYR A 492 -19.29 -30.44 2.63
N THR A 493 -18.45 -31.35 3.12
CA THR A 493 -17.39 -31.03 4.10
C THR A 493 -16.02 -30.96 3.42
N ALA A 494 -15.36 -29.80 3.52
CA ALA A 494 -14.04 -29.55 2.97
C ALA A 494 -13.05 -29.17 4.07
N ARG A 495 -11.80 -29.63 3.97
CA ARG A 495 -10.72 -29.29 4.93
C ARG A 495 -9.86 -28.12 4.43
N GLY A 496 -9.20 -27.42 5.35
CA GLY A 496 -8.31 -26.28 5.08
C GLY A 496 -9.02 -24.96 4.76
N PHE A 497 -8.24 -23.92 4.43
CA PHE A 497 -8.74 -22.56 4.19
C PHE A 497 -9.69 -22.43 2.99
N SER A 498 -10.59 -21.45 3.08
CA SER A 498 -11.64 -21.20 2.08
C SER A 498 -11.14 -20.35 0.91
N PHE A 499 -10.32 -19.34 1.18
CA PHE A 499 -9.95 -18.32 0.21
C PHE A 499 -8.56 -18.54 -0.42
N PRO A 500 -8.40 -18.34 -1.74
CA PRO A 500 -9.44 -18.42 -2.77
C PRO A 500 -9.85 -19.88 -3.04
N SER A 501 -10.97 -20.08 -3.74
CA SER A 501 -11.47 -21.41 -4.09
C SER A 501 -10.56 -22.15 -5.08
N GLY A 502 -9.97 -23.27 -4.64
CA GLY A 502 -9.11 -24.12 -5.48
C GLY A 502 -9.84 -24.78 -6.66
N HIS A 503 -11.11 -25.14 -6.48
CA HIS A 503 -11.96 -25.66 -7.56
C HIS A 503 -12.24 -24.60 -8.62
N ALA A 504 -12.47 -23.35 -8.22
CA ALA A 504 -12.64 -22.23 -9.14
C ALA A 504 -11.33 -21.95 -9.91
N LEU A 505 -10.18 -21.92 -9.21
CA LEU A 505 -8.87 -21.74 -9.84
C LEU A 505 -8.62 -22.80 -10.93
N ARG A 506 -8.83 -24.09 -10.60
CA ARG A 506 -8.64 -25.22 -11.52
C ARG A 506 -9.61 -25.17 -12.70
N ALA A 507 -10.89 -24.96 -12.44
CA ALA A 507 -11.90 -24.97 -13.50
C ALA A 507 -11.73 -23.77 -14.45
N VAL A 508 -11.59 -22.56 -13.94
CA VAL A 508 -11.39 -21.35 -14.76
C VAL A 508 -10.04 -21.38 -15.46
N GLY A 509 -9.00 -21.86 -14.79
CA GLY A 509 -7.67 -22.04 -15.39
C GLY A 509 -7.70 -22.98 -16.58
N PHE A 510 -8.12 -24.23 -16.36
CA PHE A 510 -8.08 -25.27 -17.38
C PHE A 510 -9.11 -25.08 -18.50
N PHE A 511 -10.40 -24.96 -18.15
CA PHE A 511 -11.44 -24.82 -19.17
C PHE A 511 -11.38 -23.44 -19.84
N GLY A 512 -11.02 -22.38 -19.11
CA GLY A 512 -10.79 -21.07 -19.71
C GLY A 512 -9.67 -21.09 -20.75
N TYR A 513 -8.54 -21.72 -20.44
CA TYR A 513 -7.45 -21.87 -21.41
C TYR A 513 -7.85 -22.72 -22.62
N LEU A 514 -8.53 -23.86 -22.43
CA LEU A 514 -9.02 -24.68 -23.54
C LEU A 514 -10.00 -23.92 -24.43
N GLY A 515 -10.88 -23.11 -23.85
CA GLY A 515 -11.77 -22.21 -24.58
C GLY A 515 -10.99 -21.20 -25.43
N CYS A 516 -9.97 -20.55 -24.87
CA CYS A 516 -9.09 -19.65 -25.61
C CYS A 516 -8.35 -20.35 -26.76
N VAL A 517 -7.85 -21.56 -26.53
CA VAL A 517 -7.17 -22.37 -27.56
C VAL A 517 -8.13 -22.82 -28.67
N ALA A 518 -9.39 -23.10 -28.34
CA ALA A 518 -10.43 -23.44 -29.31
C ALA A 518 -10.73 -22.25 -30.23
N VAL A 519 -10.88 -21.05 -29.67
CA VAL A 519 -11.12 -19.80 -30.45
C VAL A 519 -9.89 -19.43 -31.29
N ALA A 520 -8.69 -19.56 -30.72
CA ALA A 520 -7.42 -19.25 -31.39
C ALA A 520 -6.96 -20.32 -32.40
N GLY A 521 -7.61 -21.49 -32.42
CA GLY A 521 -7.25 -22.64 -33.24
C GLY A 521 -7.86 -22.65 -34.65
N ALA A 522 -7.29 -23.49 -35.52
CA ALA A 522 -7.57 -23.61 -36.95
C ALA A 522 -8.94 -24.25 -37.33
N TRP A 523 -9.93 -24.25 -36.45
CA TRP A 523 -11.27 -24.72 -36.81
C TRP A 523 -11.99 -23.60 -37.57
N ARG A 524 -12.09 -23.75 -38.89
CA ARG A 524 -12.84 -22.80 -39.76
C ARG A 524 -14.36 -22.85 -39.53
N THR A 525 -14.84 -23.79 -38.72
CA THR A 525 -16.25 -24.07 -38.46
C THR A 525 -16.75 -23.43 -37.15
N GLY A 526 -18.07 -23.20 -37.06
CA GLY A 526 -18.73 -22.65 -35.86
C GLY A 526 -18.53 -23.47 -34.58
N TRP A 527 -18.09 -24.73 -34.71
CA TRP A 527 -17.76 -25.64 -33.60
C TRP A 527 -16.78 -25.05 -32.58
N ARG A 528 -15.88 -24.14 -32.98
CA ARG A 528 -14.96 -23.48 -32.02
C ARG A 528 -15.71 -22.68 -30.95
N TRP A 529 -16.83 -22.05 -31.32
CA TRP A 529 -17.64 -21.27 -30.39
C TRP A 529 -18.48 -22.17 -29.49
N ALA A 530 -18.96 -23.30 -30.02
CA ALA A 530 -19.63 -24.32 -29.22
C ALA A 530 -18.70 -24.90 -28.16
N VAL A 531 -17.45 -25.24 -28.51
CA VAL A 531 -16.45 -25.76 -27.56
C VAL A 531 -16.06 -24.70 -26.53
N ALA A 532 -15.80 -23.46 -26.95
CA ALA A 532 -15.48 -22.37 -26.03
C ALA A 532 -16.64 -22.08 -25.07
N GLY A 533 -17.88 -22.07 -25.58
CA GLY A 533 -19.09 -21.94 -24.79
C GLY A 533 -19.24 -23.08 -23.78
N ALA A 534 -19.06 -24.33 -24.19
CA ALA A 534 -19.11 -25.49 -23.31
C ALA A 534 -18.06 -25.43 -22.19
N CYS A 535 -16.83 -25.00 -22.50
CA CYS A 535 -15.79 -24.78 -21.50
C CYS A 535 -16.17 -23.68 -20.49
N GLY A 536 -16.72 -22.57 -20.98
CA GLY A 536 -17.20 -21.48 -20.13
C GLY A 536 -18.34 -21.92 -19.21
N VAL A 537 -19.33 -22.62 -19.75
CA VAL A 537 -20.46 -23.17 -18.98
C VAL A 537 -19.94 -24.12 -17.90
N LEU A 538 -19.03 -25.05 -18.24
CA LEU A 538 -18.49 -25.99 -17.28
C LEU A 538 -17.72 -25.30 -16.15
N ALA A 539 -16.91 -24.27 -16.46
CA ALA A 539 -16.22 -23.47 -15.45
C ALA A 539 -17.20 -22.76 -14.50
N VAL A 540 -18.28 -22.16 -15.05
CA VAL A 540 -19.33 -21.50 -14.27
C VAL A 540 -20.09 -22.50 -13.40
N CYS A 541 -20.44 -23.67 -13.94
CA CYS A 541 -21.13 -24.72 -13.18
C CYS A 541 -20.28 -25.25 -12.01
N VAL A 542 -18.97 -25.41 -12.20
CA VAL A 542 -18.06 -25.77 -11.10
C VAL A 542 -18.03 -24.65 -10.05
N CYS A 543 -17.91 -23.38 -10.45
CA CYS A 543 -17.94 -22.25 -9.52
C CYS A 543 -19.24 -22.19 -8.71
N TRP A 544 -20.37 -22.29 -9.39
CA TRP A 544 -21.70 -22.34 -8.78
C TRP A 544 -21.83 -23.51 -7.78
N SER A 545 -21.36 -24.71 -8.14
CA SER A 545 -21.45 -25.88 -7.26
C SER A 545 -20.75 -25.68 -5.92
N ARG A 546 -19.68 -24.85 -5.85
CA ARG A 546 -18.94 -24.60 -4.60
C ARG A 546 -19.75 -23.76 -3.61
N VAL A 547 -20.53 -22.79 -4.12
CA VAL A 547 -21.44 -21.97 -3.32
C VAL A 547 -22.68 -22.77 -2.96
N TYR A 548 -23.26 -23.49 -3.93
CA TYR A 548 -24.47 -24.31 -3.75
C TYR A 548 -24.28 -25.44 -2.74
N LEU A 549 -23.12 -26.10 -2.74
CA LEU A 549 -22.82 -27.15 -1.76
C LEU A 549 -22.43 -26.60 -0.38
N GLY A 550 -22.32 -25.27 -0.23
CA GLY A 550 -21.93 -24.62 1.02
C GLY A 550 -20.45 -24.76 1.36
N ALA A 551 -19.60 -25.11 0.37
CA ALA A 551 -18.19 -25.38 0.62
C ALA A 551 -17.31 -24.12 0.67
N HIS A 552 -17.79 -23.02 0.09
CA HIS A 552 -17.10 -21.73 -0.03
C HIS A 552 -18.09 -20.57 0.00
N HIS A 553 -17.62 -19.39 0.40
CA HIS A 553 -18.33 -18.13 0.21
C HIS A 553 -18.33 -17.74 -1.28
N PRO A 554 -19.36 -17.01 -1.75
CA PRO A 554 -19.36 -16.45 -3.11
C PRO A 554 -18.10 -15.65 -3.46
N THR A 555 -17.59 -14.83 -2.54
CA THR A 555 -16.33 -14.09 -2.70
C THR A 555 -15.13 -15.01 -2.96
N ASP A 556 -14.97 -16.12 -2.22
CA ASP A 556 -13.88 -17.08 -2.43
C ASP A 556 -13.82 -17.62 -3.86
N VAL A 557 -15.00 -17.86 -4.45
CA VAL A 557 -15.17 -18.40 -5.79
C VAL A 557 -14.86 -17.35 -6.85
N ILE A 558 -15.35 -16.13 -6.66
CA ILE A 558 -15.05 -14.99 -7.54
C ILE A 558 -13.56 -14.69 -7.52
N ALA A 559 -12.94 -14.68 -6.34
CA ALA A 559 -11.50 -14.49 -6.18
C ALA A 559 -10.68 -15.55 -6.92
N GLY A 560 -11.06 -16.82 -6.78
CA GLY A 560 -10.41 -17.92 -7.52
C GLY A 560 -10.56 -17.77 -9.03
N ALA A 561 -11.73 -17.35 -9.52
CA ALA A 561 -11.97 -17.11 -10.93
C ALA A 561 -11.13 -15.94 -11.49
N LEU A 562 -11.04 -14.83 -10.76
CA LEU A 562 -10.25 -13.66 -11.16
C LEU A 562 -8.75 -13.96 -11.21
N ALA A 563 -8.22 -14.63 -10.19
CA ALA A 563 -6.81 -15.03 -10.13
C ALA A 563 -6.43 -15.99 -11.27
N ALA A 564 -7.27 -17.01 -11.53
CA ALA A 564 -7.04 -17.92 -12.66
C ALA A 564 -7.21 -17.22 -14.02
N GLY A 565 -8.18 -16.33 -14.17
CA GLY A 565 -8.40 -15.57 -15.40
C GLY A 565 -7.20 -14.69 -15.77
N ALA A 566 -6.62 -13.98 -14.79
CA ALA A 566 -5.41 -13.19 -14.98
C ALA A 566 -4.22 -14.07 -15.43
N TRP A 567 -4.04 -15.24 -14.79
CA TRP A 567 -2.99 -16.19 -15.16
C TRP A 567 -3.18 -16.77 -16.56
N VAL A 568 -4.40 -17.16 -16.92
CA VAL A 568 -4.73 -17.67 -18.27
C VAL A 568 -4.44 -16.61 -19.32
N ALA A 569 -4.82 -15.35 -19.08
CA ALA A 569 -4.53 -14.25 -19.99
C ALA A 569 -3.02 -14.11 -20.24
N ALA A 570 -2.20 -14.15 -19.18
CA ALA A 570 -0.74 -14.11 -19.30
C ALA A 570 -0.19 -15.30 -20.12
N CYS A 571 -0.68 -16.52 -19.87
CA CYS A 571 -0.27 -17.69 -20.64
C CYS A 571 -0.70 -17.62 -22.12
N VAL A 572 -1.87 -17.06 -22.42
CA VAL A 572 -2.36 -16.89 -23.80
C VAL A 572 -1.51 -15.88 -24.56
N ILE A 573 -1.14 -14.76 -23.94
CA ILE A 573 -0.25 -13.74 -24.54
C ILE A 573 1.14 -14.35 -24.81
N ALA A 574 1.72 -15.04 -23.82
CA ALA A 574 3.01 -15.71 -23.97
C ALA A 574 2.98 -16.75 -25.11
N ARG A 575 1.90 -17.52 -25.19
CA ARG A 575 1.65 -18.48 -26.28
C ARG A 575 1.58 -17.78 -27.65
N GLN A 576 0.86 -16.66 -27.78
CA GLN A 576 0.75 -15.91 -29.04
C GLN A 576 2.13 -15.45 -29.53
N HIS A 577 2.97 -14.93 -28.64
CA HIS A 577 4.35 -14.56 -28.97
C HIS A 577 5.20 -15.76 -29.39
N ALA A 578 5.11 -16.89 -28.68
CA ALA A 578 5.84 -18.09 -29.02
C ALA A 578 5.44 -18.63 -30.40
N VAL A 579 4.14 -18.67 -30.73
CA VAL A 579 3.64 -19.06 -32.06
C VAL A 579 4.15 -18.10 -33.14
N ALA A 580 4.12 -16.79 -32.90
CA ALA A 580 4.61 -15.80 -33.86
C ALA A 580 6.12 -15.93 -34.13
N ARG A 581 6.92 -16.22 -33.10
CA ARG A 581 8.36 -16.47 -33.22
C ARG A 581 8.65 -17.72 -34.05
N THR A 582 7.98 -18.83 -33.77
CA THR A 582 8.17 -20.08 -34.54
C THR A 582 7.81 -19.89 -36.01
N ARG A 583 6.73 -19.16 -36.32
CA ARG A 583 6.35 -18.85 -37.71
C ARG A 583 7.40 -18.01 -38.45
N ARG A 584 8.01 -17.02 -37.78
CA ARG A 584 9.07 -16.18 -38.36
C ARG A 584 10.35 -16.98 -38.61
N ALA A 585 10.72 -17.89 -37.71
CA ALA A 585 11.90 -18.74 -37.86
C ALA A 585 11.77 -19.75 -39.01
N THR A 586 10.54 -20.16 -39.35
CA THR A 586 10.26 -21.09 -40.46
C THR A 586 9.91 -20.41 -41.79
N ALA A 587 9.90 -19.07 -41.86
CA ALA A 587 9.58 -18.36 -43.10
C ALA A 587 10.79 -18.41 -44.07
N PRO A 588 10.58 -18.76 -45.36
CA PRO A 588 11.66 -18.77 -46.35
C PRO A 588 12.24 -17.35 -46.53
N GLU A 589 13.56 -17.25 -46.69
CA GLU A 589 14.24 -15.97 -46.95
C GLU A 589 13.66 -15.28 -48.19
N PRO A 590 13.44 -13.95 -48.15
CA PRO A 590 13.01 -13.21 -49.33
C PRO A 590 14.13 -13.24 -50.38
N VAL A 591 13.84 -13.83 -51.54
CA VAL A 591 14.73 -13.88 -52.71
C VAL A 591 15.21 -12.45 -53.03
N GLY A 592 16.52 -12.23 -52.87
CA GLY A 592 17.16 -10.93 -53.09
C GLY A 592 16.88 -10.38 -54.48
N ARG A 593 16.44 -9.12 -54.55
CA ARG A 593 16.47 -8.32 -55.79
C ARG A 593 17.93 -8.26 -56.27
N ARG A 594 18.17 -8.79 -57.48
CA ARG A 594 19.46 -8.65 -58.17
C ARG A 594 19.82 -7.16 -58.32
N PRO A 595 21.07 -6.76 -58.06
CA PRO A 595 21.51 -5.38 -58.26
C PRO A 595 21.69 -5.07 -59.75
N GLY A 596 21.12 -3.93 -60.17
CA GLY A 596 21.54 -3.08 -61.29
C GLY A 596 22.00 -3.75 -62.59
N GLY A 597 21.10 -3.86 -63.57
CA GLY A 597 21.50 -3.85 -64.97
C GLY A 597 22.02 -2.46 -65.36
N THR A 598 23.32 -2.36 -65.60
CA THR A 598 23.95 -1.19 -66.25
C THR A 598 23.40 -0.98 -67.66
N PRO A 599 23.09 0.26 -68.09
CA PRO A 599 22.79 0.54 -69.49
C PRO A 599 24.11 0.57 -70.27
N SER A 600 24.27 -0.34 -71.23
CA SER A 600 25.40 -0.31 -72.17
C SER A 600 25.23 0.86 -73.16
N ARG A 601 26.10 1.87 -73.03
CA ARG A 601 26.46 2.75 -74.13
C ARG A 601 27.45 2.01 -75.04
N HIS A 602 27.07 1.73 -76.27
CA HIS A 602 28.00 1.66 -77.41
C HIS A 602 27.36 2.44 -78.56
N GLY A 603 28.08 3.45 -79.02
CA GLY A 603 27.79 4.13 -80.28
C GLY A 603 28.84 3.78 -81.33
N ALA A 604 28.52 4.21 -82.54
CA ALA A 604 29.37 4.44 -83.73
C ALA A 604 29.47 3.32 -84.78
N HIS A 605 28.92 3.66 -85.97
CA HIS A 605 29.44 3.46 -87.34
C HIS A 605 29.57 2.01 -87.88
N ASP A 606 29.25 1.64 -89.13
CA ASP A 606 29.03 2.31 -90.42
C ASP A 606 28.16 1.43 -91.35
N ASP A 607 27.74 2.04 -92.47
CA ASP A 607 27.06 1.55 -93.70
C ASP A 607 25.53 1.54 -93.80
#